data_AF-A0A3D9XV95-F1
#
_entry.id   AF-A0A3D9XV95-F1
#
_cell.length_a   1.000
_cell.length_b   1.000
_cell.length_c   1.000
_cell.angle_alpha   90.00
_cell.angle_beta   90.00
_cell.angle_gamma   90.00
#
_symmetry.space_group_name_H-M   'P 1'
#
loop_
_entity.id
_entity.type
_entity.pdbx_description
1 polymer ?
#
loop_
_entity_poly.entity_id
_entity_poly.type
_entity_poly.pdbx_seq_one_letter_code
_entity_poly.pdbx_strand_id
1 'polypeptide(L)'
;MAAWRFAALLLAGALSVCAGSGVAVAQSAPVERPAAAHPHAAHIAEASQRFGIPEHWIVAVLRAESAGDARAVSSVGAMGLMQVMPDTWAGLRVRHGLGRDPYDPRDNIMAGTAYLREMFDRYGNVAAMLAAYNAGPGRYDEHRATGRQLPAETRAYVAALAPILGGAAPSDAPSPQPAPPPDWRDAPMFVMRPDGSRATVTPPSDAHSGDLFAAVSEGDRR
;
A
#
# COMPACT_ATOMS: atom_id res chain seq x y z
N MET A 1 -66.95 -15.13 22.57
CA MET A 1 -67.99 -16.15 22.25
C MET A 1 -67.95 -16.44 20.75
N ALA A 2 -68.50 -17.59 20.34
CA ALA A 2 -68.71 -18.12 18.98
C ALA A 2 -68.69 -17.11 17.79
N ALA A 3 -68.32 -17.49 16.56
CA ALA A 3 -68.79 -18.73 15.93
C ALA A 3 -67.93 -19.32 14.79
N TRP A 4 -67.65 -20.62 14.92
CA TRP A 4 -67.93 -21.69 13.93
C TRP A 4 -69.05 -21.31 12.93
N ARG A 5 -69.10 -21.72 11.65
CA ARG A 5 -68.45 -22.81 10.90
C ARG A 5 -67.86 -22.22 9.58
N PHE A 6 -67.70 -22.84 8.40
CA PHE A 6 -68.04 -24.20 7.94
C PHE A 6 -66.99 -24.79 6.96
N ALA A 7 -67.34 -25.08 5.71
CA ALA A 7 -66.65 -26.02 4.81
C ALA A 7 -67.16 -25.93 3.36
N ALA A 8 -66.27 -26.20 2.39
CA ALA A 8 -66.50 -27.11 1.26
C ALA A 8 -65.19 -27.31 0.47
N LEU A 9 -64.93 -28.52 -0.03
CA LEU A 9 -63.78 -28.85 -0.89
C LEU A 9 -64.06 -28.51 -2.36
N LEU A 10 -63.00 -28.39 -3.16
CA LEU A 10 -62.73 -29.09 -4.44
C LEU A 10 -61.48 -28.42 -5.08
N LEU A 11 -60.63 -29.01 -5.93
CA LEU A 11 -60.01 -30.32 -6.19
C LEU A 11 -59.22 -30.11 -7.50
N ALA A 12 -58.04 -30.73 -7.67
CA ALA A 12 -57.12 -30.58 -8.81
C ALA A 12 -56.48 -29.17 -8.99
N GLY A 13 -55.27 -29.03 -9.54
CA GLY A 13 -54.31 -30.04 -9.99
C GLY A 13 -53.65 -29.66 -11.31
N ALA A 14 -52.39 -29.20 -11.27
CA ALA A 14 -51.50 -29.14 -12.43
C ALA A 14 -50.04 -28.97 -11.95
N LEU A 15 -49.16 -29.91 -12.30
CA LEU A 15 -47.74 -29.59 -12.39
C LEU A 15 -47.55 -28.66 -13.60
N SER A 16 -46.80 -27.58 -13.43
CA SER A 16 -46.18 -26.90 -14.56
C SER A 16 -44.77 -26.51 -14.19
N VAL A 17 -43.82 -27.38 -14.57
CA VAL A 17 -42.39 -27.08 -14.50
C VAL A 17 -42.05 -26.20 -15.71
N CYS A 18 -41.94 -24.91 -15.48
CA CYS A 18 -41.32 -24.00 -16.44
C CYS A 18 -39.92 -23.66 -15.95
N ALA A 19 -38.90 -24.24 -16.59
CA ALA A 19 -37.52 -23.87 -16.38
C ALA A 19 -37.29 -22.44 -16.90
N GLY A 20 -37.36 -21.46 -16.00
CA GLY A 20 -36.99 -20.08 -16.29
C GLY A 20 -35.48 -19.92 -16.22
N SER A 21 -34.84 -19.72 -17.37
CA SER A 21 -33.40 -19.46 -17.47
C SER A 21 -32.97 -18.34 -16.53
N GLY A 22 -32.02 -18.63 -15.64
CA GLY A 22 -31.44 -17.60 -14.78
C GLY A 22 -30.76 -16.54 -15.64
N VAL A 23 -31.32 -15.33 -15.67
CA VAL A 23 -30.63 -14.17 -16.23
C VAL A 23 -29.44 -13.90 -15.34
N ALA A 24 -28.26 -14.34 -15.78
CA ALA A 24 -27.01 -13.99 -15.15
C ALA A 24 -26.82 -12.47 -15.31
N VAL A 25 -27.25 -11.72 -14.31
CA VAL A 25 -26.89 -10.30 -14.17
C VAL A 25 -25.39 -10.28 -13.99
N ALA A 26 -24.67 -9.96 -15.07
CA ALA A 26 -23.26 -9.66 -15.00
C ALA A 26 -23.12 -8.45 -14.08
N GLN A 27 -22.73 -8.69 -12.82
CA GLN A 27 -22.30 -7.63 -11.95
C GLN A 27 -21.06 -7.02 -12.59
N SER A 28 -21.21 -5.81 -13.14
CA SER A 28 -20.08 -4.96 -13.49
C SER A 28 -19.32 -4.70 -12.19
N ALA A 29 -18.29 -5.52 -11.94
CA ALA A 29 -17.40 -5.34 -10.82
C ALA A 29 -16.92 -3.88 -10.87
N PRO A 30 -16.98 -3.14 -9.74
CA PRO A 30 -16.39 -1.81 -9.70
C PRO A 30 -14.95 -1.94 -10.16
N VAL A 31 -14.55 -1.15 -11.14
CA VAL A 31 -13.12 -0.99 -11.44
C VAL A 31 -12.51 -0.47 -10.14
N GLU A 32 -11.74 -1.32 -9.47
CA GLU A 32 -10.92 -0.92 -8.33
C GLU A 32 -9.94 0.13 -8.86
N ARG A 33 -10.33 1.40 -8.70
CA ARG A 33 -9.39 2.51 -8.82
C ARG A 33 -8.25 2.18 -7.85
N PRO A 34 -7.01 2.02 -8.33
CA PRO A 34 -5.87 1.78 -7.44
C PRO A 34 -5.93 2.82 -6.32
N ALA A 35 -5.95 2.36 -5.07
CA ALA A 35 -5.95 3.25 -3.94
C ALA A 35 -4.78 4.21 -4.11
N ALA A 36 -5.06 5.52 -4.21
CA ALA A 36 -4.04 6.49 -4.58
C ALA A 36 -2.85 6.35 -3.64
N ALA A 37 -1.68 6.00 -4.18
CA ALA A 37 -0.50 5.67 -3.40
C ALA A 37 -0.19 6.82 -2.43
N HIS A 38 0.16 6.50 -1.19
CA HIS A 38 0.44 7.52 -0.19
C HIS A 38 1.56 8.45 -0.70
N PRO A 39 1.43 9.79 -0.63
CA PRO A 39 2.42 10.72 -1.19
C PRO A 39 3.85 10.51 -0.69
N HIS A 40 3.99 9.87 0.48
CA HIS A 40 5.27 9.54 1.13
C HIS A 40 5.55 8.03 1.20
N ALA A 41 4.89 7.19 0.39
CA ALA A 41 4.99 5.72 0.46
C ALA A 41 6.44 5.20 0.47
N ALA A 42 7.32 5.76 -0.38
CA ALA A 42 8.73 5.36 -0.42
C ALA A 42 9.47 5.64 0.90
N HIS A 43 9.22 6.78 1.54
CA HIS A 43 9.85 7.14 2.83
C HIS A 43 9.26 6.32 3.99
N ILE A 44 7.97 5.98 3.92
CA ILE A 44 7.29 5.13 4.89
C ILE A 44 7.83 3.70 4.82
N ALA A 45 8.01 3.14 3.62
CA ALA A 45 8.63 1.84 3.41
C ALA A 45 10.10 1.81 3.89
N GLU A 46 10.89 2.85 3.58
CA GLU A 46 12.27 3.01 4.06
C GLU A 46 12.33 3.03 5.61
N ALA A 47 11.47 3.83 6.24
CA ALA A 47 11.41 3.94 7.70
C ALA A 47 10.92 2.65 8.37
N SER A 48 9.89 2.02 7.81
CA SER A 48 9.35 0.73 8.24
C SER A 48 10.43 -0.35 8.22
N GLN A 49 11.15 -0.49 7.10
CA GLN A 49 12.25 -1.44 6.95
C GLN A 49 13.41 -1.17 7.92
N ARG A 50 13.79 0.10 8.13
CA ARG A 50 14.93 0.45 8.99
C ARG A 50 14.65 0.29 10.47
N PHE A 51 13.41 0.51 10.91
CA PHE A 51 13.05 0.57 12.33
C PHE A 51 12.11 -0.56 12.79
N GLY A 52 11.61 -1.41 11.90
CA GLY A 52 10.71 -2.51 12.26
C GLY A 52 9.37 -2.04 12.85
N ILE A 53 8.86 -0.92 12.34
CA ILE A 53 7.53 -0.37 12.67
C ILE A 53 6.63 -0.57 11.43
N PRO A 54 5.49 -1.27 11.53
CA PRO A 54 4.64 -1.52 10.37
C PRO A 54 4.21 -0.24 9.64
N GLU A 55 4.20 -0.25 8.30
CA GLU A 55 3.86 0.94 7.49
C GLU A 55 2.50 1.54 7.86
N HIS A 56 1.51 0.70 8.15
CA HIS A 56 0.18 1.16 8.56
C HIS A 56 0.17 1.89 9.91
N TRP A 57 1.11 1.61 10.82
CA TRP A 57 1.31 2.39 12.06
C TRP A 57 1.85 3.77 11.74
N ILE A 58 2.85 3.85 10.85
CA ILE A 58 3.47 5.12 10.43
C ILE A 58 2.42 6.01 9.73
N VAL A 59 1.63 5.45 8.82
CA VAL A 59 0.51 6.16 8.14
C VAL A 59 -0.53 6.64 9.15
N ALA A 60 -0.91 5.82 10.13
CA ALA A 60 -1.90 6.19 11.13
C ALA A 60 -1.42 7.33 12.05
N VAL A 61 -0.17 7.25 12.53
CA VAL A 61 0.46 8.32 13.33
C VAL A 61 0.60 9.60 12.49
N LEU A 62 1.20 9.55 11.31
CA LEU A 62 1.36 10.72 10.42
C LEU A 62 0.03 11.46 10.14
N ARG A 63 -1.05 10.70 9.93
CA ARG A 63 -2.39 11.27 9.75
C ARG A 63 -2.94 11.94 11.00
N ALA A 64 -2.70 11.37 12.19
CA ALA A 64 -3.12 11.95 13.46
C ALA A 64 -2.29 13.18 13.86
N GLU A 65 -1.00 13.20 13.51
CA GLU A 65 -0.07 14.28 13.87
C GLU A 65 -0.20 15.52 12.98
N SER A 66 -0.28 15.37 11.65
CA SER A 66 -0.30 16.53 10.73
C SER A 66 -1.36 16.48 9.61
N ALA A 67 -2.16 15.42 9.54
CA ALA A 67 -3.03 15.12 8.39
C ALA A 67 -2.31 15.10 7.02
N GLY A 68 -0.97 14.96 7.02
CA GLY A 68 -0.14 14.99 5.80
C GLY A 68 0.46 16.36 5.46
N ASP A 69 0.28 17.39 6.29
CA ASP A 69 1.02 18.64 6.13
C ASP A 69 2.47 18.49 6.60
N ALA A 70 3.42 18.63 5.68
CA ALA A 70 4.85 18.55 5.95
C ALA A 70 5.42 19.80 6.64
N ARG A 71 4.68 20.91 6.67
CA ARG A 71 5.04 22.16 7.36
C ARG A 71 4.20 22.45 8.59
N ALA A 72 3.45 21.46 9.09
CA ALA A 72 2.71 21.58 10.33
C ALA A 72 3.63 21.95 11.51
N VAL A 73 3.21 22.95 12.28
CA VAL A 73 3.86 23.34 13.54
C VAL A 73 2.79 23.48 14.62
N SER A 74 2.89 22.70 15.70
CA SER A 74 1.94 22.81 16.82
C SER A 74 2.18 24.08 17.65
N SER A 75 1.22 24.44 18.50
CA SER A 75 1.35 25.56 19.45
C SER A 75 2.48 25.40 20.46
N VAL A 76 2.98 24.18 20.65
CA VAL A 76 4.14 23.85 21.51
C VAL A 76 5.43 23.59 20.71
N GLY A 77 5.42 23.82 19.39
CA GLY A 77 6.60 23.76 18.53
C GLY A 77 6.97 22.37 18.00
N ALA A 78 6.05 21.41 18.02
CA ALA A 78 6.25 20.12 17.36
C ALA A 78 6.24 20.29 15.82
N MET A 79 7.07 19.56 15.07
CA MET A 79 7.38 19.88 13.67
C MET A 79 7.10 18.75 12.67
N GLY A 80 6.52 19.12 11.53
CA GLY A 80 6.41 18.29 10.33
C GLY A 80 5.42 17.13 10.41
N LEU A 81 5.55 16.19 9.47
CA LEU A 81 4.62 15.07 9.24
C LEU A 81 4.30 14.21 10.45
N MET A 82 5.28 14.00 11.33
CA MET A 82 5.17 13.17 12.54
C MET A 82 5.27 13.99 13.84
N GLN A 83 5.15 15.32 13.74
CA GLN A 83 5.18 16.27 14.87
C GLN A 83 6.30 15.98 15.88
N VAL A 84 7.54 15.90 15.38
CA VAL A 84 8.71 15.65 16.22
C VAL A 84 9.09 16.93 16.98
N MET A 85 9.22 16.84 18.30
CA MET A 85 9.65 17.98 19.14
C MET A 85 11.10 18.40 18.83
N PRO A 86 11.47 19.70 18.95
CA PRO A 86 12.79 20.19 18.53
C PRO A 86 13.99 19.51 19.22
N ASP A 87 13.92 19.27 20.53
CA ASP A 87 14.99 18.59 21.28
C ASP A 87 15.11 17.11 20.87
N THR A 88 13.97 16.45 20.63
CA THR A 88 13.89 15.07 20.15
C THR A 88 14.49 14.96 18.74
N TRP A 89 14.13 15.87 17.83
CA TRP A 89 14.71 15.99 16.50
C TRP A 89 16.23 16.20 16.55
N ALA A 90 16.72 17.09 17.42
CA ALA A 90 18.14 17.39 17.54
C ALA A 90 18.98 16.15 17.92
N GLY A 91 18.45 15.28 18.79
CA GLY A 91 19.06 13.99 19.10
C GLY A 91 18.97 12.98 17.96
N LEU A 92 17.78 12.78 17.40
CA LEU A 92 17.52 11.78 16.36
C LEU A 92 18.30 12.05 15.07
N ARG A 93 18.37 13.31 14.61
CA ARG A 93 19.11 13.64 13.38
C ARG A 93 20.58 13.27 13.46
N VAL A 94 21.18 13.41 14.65
CA VAL A 94 22.59 13.02 14.89
C VAL A 94 22.71 11.50 14.98
N ARG A 95 21.83 10.81 15.72
CA ARG A 95 21.85 9.34 15.84
C ARG A 95 21.64 8.62 14.50
N HIS A 96 20.78 9.13 13.63
CA HIS A 96 20.35 8.44 12.41
C HIS A 96 20.95 8.99 11.11
N GLY A 97 21.77 10.05 11.19
CA GLY A 97 22.45 10.65 10.03
C GLY A 97 21.50 11.45 9.12
N LEU A 98 20.53 12.13 9.72
CA LEU A 98 19.52 12.91 8.99
C LEU A 98 20.03 14.33 8.70
N GLY A 99 19.36 15.02 7.80
CA GLY A 99 19.60 16.40 7.40
C GLY A 99 19.34 17.43 8.52
N ARG A 100 19.34 18.71 8.12
CA ARG A 100 19.14 19.83 9.04
C ARG A 100 17.70 20.33 9.10
N ASP A 101 16.91 20.05 8.06
CA ASP A 101 15.53 20.53 7.93
C ASP A 101 14.54 19.53 8.57
N PRO A 102 13.86 19.88 9.68
CA PRO A 102 12.84 19.04 10.28
C PRO A 102 11.54 18.95 9.44
N TYR A 103 11.41 19.75 8.38
CA TYR A 103 10.25 19.74 7.48
C TYR A 103 10.52 18.95 6.18
N ASP A 104 11.72 18.39 6.00
CA ASP A 104 11.95 17.43 4.92
C ASP A 104 11.07 16.18 5.14
N PRO A 105 10.22 15.79 4.18
CA PRO A 105 9.28 14.68 4.37
C PRO A 105 9.95 13.37 4.72
N ARG A 106 11.11 13.07 4.11
CA ARG A 106 11.83 11.82 4.35
C ARG A 106 12.40 11.84 5.75
N ASP A 107 13.22 12.83 6.07
CA ASP A 107 13.95 12.85 7.33
C ASP A 107 13.00 13.02 8.53
N ASN A 108 11.89 13.75 8.40
CA ASN A 108 10.85 13.81 9.45
C ASN A 108 10.17 12.45 9.69
N ILE A 109 9.82 11.72 8.63
CA ILE A 109 9.28 10.35 8.74
C ILE A 109 10.31 9.40 9.37
N MET A 110 11.57 9.50 8.98
CA MET A 110 12.65 8.70 9.57
C MET A 110 12.83 9.00 11.07
N ALA A 111 12.80 10.28 11.48
CA ALA A 111 12.90 10.67 12.88
C ALA A 111 11.68 10.20 13.70
N GLY A 112 10.46 10.48 13.24
CA GLY A 112 9.24 10.08 13.95
C GLY A 112 9.11 8.56 14.09
N THR A 113 9.47 7.81 13.05
CA THR A 113 9.45 6.33 13.09
C THR A 113 10.53 5.77 14.02
N ALA A 114 11.74 6.34 14.02
CA ALA A 114 12.77 5.98 14.99
C ALA A 114 12.31 6.25 16.44
N TYR A 115 11.61 7.35 16.68
CA TYR A 115 11.09 7.68 18.00
C TYR A 115 9.93 6.77 18.43
N LEU A 116 9.04 6.37 17.52
CA LEU A 116 8.04 5.31 17.76
C LEU A 116 8.72 4.00 18.19
N ARG A 117 9.80 3.60 17.50
CA ARG A 117 10.60 2.41 17.84
C ARG A 117 11.20 2.51 19.25
N GLU A 118 11.85 3.63 19.56
CA GLU A 118 12.39 3.89 20.91
C GLU A 118 11.30 3.82 22.00
N MET A 119 10.09 4.33 21.74
CA MET A 119 8.98 4.22 22.70
C MET A 119 8.43 2.79 22.79
N PHE A 120 8.37 2.04 21.68
CA PHE A 120 7.88 0.66 21.70
C PHE A 120 8.86 -0.29 22.39
N ASP A 121 10.17 -0.15 22.16
CA ASP A 121 11.21 -0.88 22.91
C ASP A 121 11.15 -0.59 24.41
N ARG A 122 10.95 0.67 24.78
CA ARG A 122 10.95 1.10 26.18
C ARG A 122 9.73 0.63 26.98
N TYR A 123 8.57 0.52 26.34
CA TYR A 123 7.30 0.27 27.04
C TYR A 123 6.59 -1.03 26.64
N GLY A 124 7.03 -1.72 25.59
CA GLY A 124 6.63 -3.09 25.23
C GLY A 124 5.19 -3.28 24.75
N ASN A 125 4.38 -2.23 24.64
CA ASN A 125 3.01 -2.30 24.13
C ASN A 125 2.57 -1.01 23.42
N VAL A 126 1.63 -1.14 22.48
CA VAL A 126 1.15 -0.06 21.61
C VAL A 126 0.55 1.12 22.39
N ALA A 127 -0.30 0.86 23.39
CA ALA A 127 -0.98 1.92 24.15
C ALA A 127 0.03 2.78 24.94
N ALA A 128 1.03 2.14 25.55
CA ALA A 128 2.11 2.81 26.26
C ALA A 128 3.07 3.56 25.33
N MET A 129 3.40 2.98 24.17
CA MET A 129 4.18 3.63 23.12
C MET A 129 3.51 4.94 22.67
N LEU A 130 2.22 4.88 22.29
CA LEU A 130 1.44 6.04 21.84
C LEU A 130 1.31 7.10 22.93
N ALA A 131 1.08 6.67 24.17
CA ALA A 131 1.00 7.58 25.32
C ALA A 131 2.32 8.32 25.53
N ALA A 132 3.46 7.62 25.50
CA ALA A 132 4.78 8.23 25.68
C ALA A 132 5.25 9.06 24.48
N TYR A 133 4.84 8.71 23.26
CA TYR A 133 5.13 9.49 22.05
C TYR A 133 4.47 10.89 22.15
N ASN A 134 3.16 10.93 22.39
CA ASN A 134 2.40 12.18 22.47
C ASN A 134 2.63 12.97 23.78
N ALA A 135 2.66 12.30 24.94
CA ALA A 135 2.85 12.98 26.23
C ALA A 135 4.31 13.27 26.59
N GLY A 136 5.27 12.69 25.87
CA GLY A 136 6.68 12.61 26.26
C GLY A 136 6.95 11.50 27.30
N PRO A 137 8.06 10.77 27.20
CA PRO A 137 8.35 9.60 28.03
C PRO A 137 8.36 9.90 29.52
N GLY A 138 8.99 11.01 29.95
CA GLY A 138 9.05 11.38 31.38
C GLY A 138 7.68 11.59 32.03
N ARG A 139 6.70 12.13 31.28
CA ARG A 139 5.31 12.27 31.76
C ARG A 139 4.60 10.93 31.86
N TYR A 140 4.93 10.00 30.95
CA TYR A 140 4.39 8.64 30.97
C TYR A 140 5.04 7.77 32.07
N ASP A 141 6.34 7.94 32.33
CA ASP A 141 7.03 7.31 33.47
C ASP A 141 6.41 7.76 34.80
N GLU A 142 6.18 9.08 34.96
CA GLU A 142 5.54 9.65 36.15
C GLU A 142 4.11 9.11 36.33
N HIS A 143 3.33 9.02 35.24
CA HIS A 143 2.01 8.38 35.24
C HIS A 143 2.08 6.92 35.73
N ARG A 144 3.04 6.13 35.23
CA ARG A 144 3.24 4.73 35.66
C ARG A 144 3.67 4.62 37.13
N ALA A 145 4.46 5.55 37.63
CA ALA A 145 4.98 5.53 39.00
C ALA A 145 3.98 6.03 40.05
N THR A 146 3.12 6.99 39.69
CA THR A 146 2.24 7.71 40.64
C THR A 146 0.75 7.48 40.43
N GLY A 147 0.34 6.96 39.27
CA GLY A 147 -1.06 6.93 38.84
C GLY A 147 -1.62 8.29 38.41
N ARG A 148 -0.83 9.38 38.41
CA ARG A 148 -1.27 10.71 37.96
C ARG A 148 -1.84 10.63 36.53
N GLN A 149 -3.03 11.16 36.31
CA GLN A 149 -3.69 11.05 35.00
C GLN A 149 -2.89 11.76 33.90
N LEU A 150 -2.77 11.11 32.75
CA LEU A 150 -2.27 11.71 31.51
C LEU A 150 -3.22 12.81 31.00
N PRO A 151 -2.73 13.78 30.21
CA PRO A 151 -3.57 14.80 29.57
C PRO A 151 -4.76 14.19 28.81
N ALA A 152 -5.89 14.90 28.78
CA ALA A 152 -7.09 14.43 28.10
C ALA A 152 -6.85 14.17 26.60
N GLU A 153 -6.04 15.03 25.97
CA GLU A 153 -5.55 14.90 24.59
C GLU A 153 -4.79 13.59 24.38
N THR A 154 -3.78 13.28 25.20
CA THR A 154 -3.03 12.01 25.13
C THR A 154 -3.95 10.79 25.28
N ARG A 155 -4.95 10.85 26.17
CA ARG A 155 -5.91 9.74 26.32
C ARG A 155 -6.78 9.57 25.08
N ALA A 156 -7.21 10.68 24.45
CA ALA A 156 -7.96 10.66 23.20
C ALA A 156 -7.12 10.13 22.03
N TYR A 157 -5.85 10.55 21.94
CA TYR A 157 -4.86 10.09 20.96
C TYR A 157 -4.65 8.57 21.05
N VAL A 158 -4.41 8.04 22.26
CA VAL A 158 -4.29 6.60 22.50
C VAL A 158 -5.58 5.86 22.17
N ALA A 159 -6.74 6.39 22.56
CA ALA A 159 -8.04 5.76 22.26
C ALA A 159 -8.36 5.71 20.76
N ALA A 160 -7.93 6.71 19.98
CA ALA A 160 -8.11 6.75 18.53
C ALA A 160 -7.15 5.80 17.80
N LEU A 161 -5.88 5.74 18.20
CA LEU A 161 -4.84 5.01 17.46
C LEU A 161 -4.64 3.57 17.93
N ALA A 162 -4.79 3.25 19.22
CA ALA A 162 -4.51 1.89 19.71
C ALA A 162 -5.34 0.78 19.03
N PRO A 163 -6.63 0.97 18.66
CA PRO A 163 -7.38 -0.03 17.89
C PRO A 163 -6.85 -0.21 16.46
N ILE A 164 -6.34 0.85 15.84
CA ILE A 164 -5.81 0.84 14.46
C ILE A 164 -4.47 0.13 14.40
N LEU A 165 -3.62 0.32 15.40
CA LEU A 165 -2.29 -0.30 15.49
C LEU A 165 -2.32 -1.70 16.13
N GLY A 166 -3.30 -1.97 17.00
CA GLY A 166 -3.46 -3.28 17.66
C GLY A 166 -4.31 -4.30 16.89
N GLY A 167 -5.06 -3.85 15.87
CA GLY A 167 -5.69 -4.75 14.92
C GLY A 167 -4.68 -5.29 13.92
N ALA A 168 -4.78 -6.57 13.56
CA ALA A 168 -4.02 -7.11 12.44
C ALA A 168 -4.39 -6.33 11.17
N ALA A 169 -3.38 -5.82 10.45
CA ALA A 169 -3.64 -5.10 9.21
C ALA A 169 -4.30 -6.04 8.18
N PRO A 170 -5.13 -5.51 7.25
CA PRO A 170 -5.64 -6.29 6.11
C PRO A 170 -4.56 -6.79 5.13
N SER A 171 -3.28 -6.75 5.50
CA SER A 171 -2.12 -6.96 4.64
C SER A 171 -0.97 -7.76 5.29
N ASP A 172 -1.24 -8.52 6.36
CA ASP A 172 -0.37 -9.65 6.77
C ASP A 172 -0.64 -10.93 5.93
N ALA A 173 -1.56 -10.85 4.96
CA ALA A 173 -1.59 -11.79 3.85
C ALA A 173 -0.28 -11.64 3.06
N PRO A 174 0.49 -12.73 2.82
CA PRO A 174 1.69 -12.64 2.00
C PRO A 174 1.33 -12.05 0.64
N SER A 175 2.02 -10.97 0.25
CA SER A 175 1.97 -10.46 -1.12
C SER A 175 2.13 -11.64 -2.07
N PRO A 176 1.17 -11.91 -2.99
CA PRO A 176 1.32 -13.00 -3.92
C PRO A 176 2.65 -12.82 -4.65
N GLN A 177 3.60 -13.72 -4.42
CA GLN A 177 4.82 -13.72 -5.22
C GLN A 177 4.35 -13.86 -6.67
N PRO A 178 4.70 -12.93 -7.57
CA PRO A 178 4.40 -13.12 -8.97
C PRO A 178 5.00 -14.48 -9.35
N ALA A 179 4.21 -15.31 -10.03
CA ALA A 179 4.67 -16.62 -10.45
C ALA A 179 6.04 -16.46 -11.14
N PRO A 180 7.02 -17.34 -10.87
CA PRO A 180 8.32 -17.23 -11.50
C PRO A 180 8.10 -17.12 -13.02
N PRO A 181 8.84 -16.23 -13.71
CA PRO A 181 8.69 -16.10 -15.15
C PRO A 181 8.85 -17.49 -15.79
N PRO A 182 8.03 -17.83 -16.81
CA PRO A 182 8.12 -19.14 -17.46
C PRO A 182 9.56 -19.41 -17.89
N ASP A 183 10.00 -20.68 -17.83
CA ASP A 183 11.33 -21.03 -18.32
C ASP A 183 11.43 -20.52 -19.77
N TRP A 184 12.59 -19.97 -20.15
CA TRP A 184 12.82 -19.48 -21.50
C TRP A 184 12.68 -20.59 -22.55
N ARG A 185 12.72 -21.86 -22.10
CA ARG A 185 12.43 -23.05 -22.90
C ARG A 185 10.94 -23.26 -23.22
N ASP A 186 10.04 -22.75 -22.39
CA ASP A 186 8.58 -22.85 -22.58
C ASP A 186 8.01 -21.68 -23.38
N ALA A 187 8.81 -20.64 -23.63
CA ALA A 187 8.44 -19.53 -24.48
C ALA A 187 8.45 -19.95 -25.97
N PRO A 188 7.37 -19.69 -26.75
CA PRO A 188 7.38 -19.96 -28.18
C PRO A 188 8.45 -19.11 -28.87
N MET A 189 9.42 -19.76 -29.53
CA MET A 189 10.59 -19.11 -30.15
C MET A 189 10.24 -18.12 -31.29
N PHE A 190 8.97 -18.05 -31.69
CA PHE A 190 8.47 -17.21 -32.77
C PHE A 190 7.26 -16.40 -32.30
N VAL A 191 7.41 -15.08 -32.29
CA VAL A 191 6.27 -14.15 -32.21
C VAL A 191 5.54 -14.22 -33.56
N MET A 192 4.43 -14.96 -33.63
CA MET A 192 3.49 -14.78 -34.75
C MET A 192 2.93 -13.37 -34.68
N ARG A 193 3.40 -12.50 -35.56
CA ARG A 193 2.67 -11.27 -35.90
C ARG A 193 1.33 -11.71 -36.50
N PRO A 194 0.19 -11.15 -36.06
CA PRO A 194 -1.07 -11.38 -36.75
C PRO A 194 -0.91 -10.93 -38.21
N ASP A 195 -1.43 -11.74 -39.14
CA ASP A 195 -1.15 -11.60 -40.57
C ASP A 195 -1.44 -10.19 -41.07
N GLY A 196 -0.38 -9.52 -41.55
CA GLY A 196 -0.51 -8.21 -42.18
C GLY A 196 -1.34 -8.34 -43.45
N SER A 197 -2.36 -7.49 -43.57
CA SER A 197 -3.24 -7.42 -44.75
C SER A 197 -2.44 -7.49 -46.05
N ARG A 198 -2.70 -8.56 -46.82
CA ARG A 198 -2.00 -8.89 -48.06
C ARG A 198 -2.24 -7.83 -49.13
N ALA A 199 -1.42 -6.79 -49.14
CA ALA A 199 -1.38 -5.82 -50.23
C ALA A 199 -0.97 -6.54 -51.51
N THR A 200 -1.88 -6.59 -52.49
CA THR A 200 -1.64 -7.18 -53.80
C THR A 200 -0.64 -6.32 -54.58
N VAL A 201 0.61 -6.78 -54.67
CA VAL A 201 1.61 -6.21 -55.58
C VAL A 201 1.56 -6.97 -56.89
N THR A 202 1.09 -6.30 -57.94
CA THR A 202 1.13 -6.78 -59.32
C THR A 202 2.58 -6.77 -59.85
N PRO A 203 3.08 -7.85 -60.47
CA PRO A 203 4.41 -7.86 -61.05
C PRO A 203 4.42 -7.26 -62.47
N PRO A 204 5.40 -6.41 -62.84
CA PRO A 204 5.72 -6.10 -64.23
C PRO A 204 6.75 -7.07 -64.81
N SER A 205 6.38 -7.65 -65.95
CA SER A 205 7.19 -8.18 -67.07
C SER A 205 8.71 -7.91 -67.07
N ASP A 206 9.47 -8.98 -67.37
CA ASP A 206 10.72 -9.10 -68.17
C ASP A 206 11.49 -7.81 -68.54
N ALA A 207 12.83 -7.73 -68.44
CA ALA A 207 13.77 -8.62 -69.12
C ALA A 207 15.27 -8.33 -68.80
N HIS A 208 16.17 -9.16 -69.37
CA HIS A 208 17.62 -8.98 -69.61
C HIS A 208 18.64 -9.17 -68.47
N SER A 209 19.17 -10.40 -68.44
CA SER A 209 20.58 -10.76 -68.70
C SER A 209 21.73 -9.81 -68.32
N GLY A 210 22.68 -10.33 -67.54
CA GLY A 210 24.00 -9.72 -67.33
C GLY A 210 24.87 -10.53 -66.38
N ASP A 211 25.58 -11.55 -66.89
CA ASP A 211 26.63 -12.25 -66.14
C ASP A 211 27.78 -11.30 -65.75
N LEU A 212 28.28 -11.39 -64.50
CA LEU A 212 29.72 -11.58 -64.29
C LEU A 212 30.07 -12.08 -62.88
N PHE A 213 31.05 -12.99 -62.83
CA PHE A 213 31.68 -13.52 -61.62
C PHE A 213 32.84 -12.63 -61.13
N ALA A 214 33.26 -12.89 -59.87
CA ALA A 214 34.54 -12.53 -59.24
C ALA A 214 34.71 -11.05 -58.78
N ALA A 215 35.49 -10.72 -57.75
CA ALA A 215 36.38 -11.54 -56.91
C ALA A 215 36.41 -11.07 -55.43
N VAL A 216 36.97 -11.91 -54.56
CA VAL A 216 37.19 -11.70 -53.12
C VAL A 216 38.37 -10.74 -52.85
N SER A 217 38.27 -9.95 -51.77
CA SER A 217 39.39 -9.21 -51.16
C SER A 217 40.18 -10.08 -50.18
N GLU A 218 41.48 -10.20 -50.40
CA GLU A 218 42.57 -10.32 -49.41
C GLU A 218 43.89 -10.28 -50.22
N GLY A 219 45.02 -9.73 -49.78
CA GLY A 219 45.48 -9.44 -48.43
C GLY A 219 46.83 -10.11 -48.22
N ASP A 220 47.79 -9.42 -47.57
CA ASP A 220 49.09 -9.96 -47.11
C ASP A 220 50.21 -10.24 -48.18
N ARG A 221 51.19 -9.32 -48.32
CA ARG A 221 52.56 -9.45 -47.73
C ARG A 221 53.60 -8.45 -48.26
N ARG A 222 54.30 -7.83 -47.30
CA ARG A 222 55.63 -7.16 -47.35
C ARG A 222 55.74 -5.83 -48.09
#